data_AF-A0A7V2CJ05-F1
#
_entry.id   AF-A0A7V2CJ05-F1
#
_cell.length_a   1.000
_cell.length_b   1.000
_cell.length_c   1.000
_cell.angle_alpha   90.00
_cell.angle_beta   90.00
_cell.angle_gamma   90.00
#
_symmetry.space_group_name_H-M   'P 1'
#
loop_
_entity.id
_entity.type
_entity.pdbx_description
1 polymer ?
#
loop_
_entity_poly.entity_id
_entity_poly.type
_entity_poly.pdbx_seq_one_letter_code
_entity_poly.pdbx_strand_id
1 'polypeptide(L)'
;MRTDTSAATAMGPTDVVPVLIELPDPPRVRPRWVPLIVGLPGLWLLPRTVGPHLAAGPWGKALLAWLVGLAGGTFSVLLAVVVSAAPEEFPEGMPLLTRVRLQAARVVLQEAATGSPAPLLVIPGMMAGSLICAAVLALALVPWMAAGDSAKSVYGRASRLALWLTTLIVPVPLIAVFVEEHTATFDEEAGLGACAVAGYALWVILRSGLRYAGRPEGPGFGPIEPRCESCGYRLCGLPPDGRCPECGLSVGHSLRRYAAPTPRTPMKRIVRRFRLIPQVIRRPGEAFSTLRVRFDAAEARRFWLTNWLGLAAVVTLLIAGDVAINRESHPWKSIALAAFFSVLSILAAQAAMAIVCSLGTLLRGRTSDLRISTIALGYGSAMLWPVVLVLVPGSLLVGHLHFSRLIRGSWEVALLDISWKYTDICQAGVYIVMTGLLVLWARRVDQAYRQLRHTGG
;
A
#
# COMPACT_ATOMS: atom_id res chain seq x y z
N MET A 1 -20.54 35.52 9.49
CA MET A 1 -21.42 34.40 9.90
C MET A 1 -22.17 33.93 8.67
N ARG A 2 -21.76 32.81 8.06
CA ARG A 2 -22.59 32.08 7.08
C ARG A 2 -23.10 30.85 7.79
N THR A 3 -24.35 30.90 8.25
CA THR A 3 -25.10 29.75 8.74
C THR A 3 -25.54 28.93 7.52
N ASP A 4 -24.70 28.02 7.07
CA ASP A 4 -25.13 26.96 6.14
C ASP A 4 -25.91 25.91 6.95
N THR A 5 -27.21 26.18 7.11
CA THR A 5 -28.28 25.31 7.60
C THR A 5 -28.79 24.37 6.50
N SER A 6 -27.92 23.89 5.61
CA SER A 6 -28.34 23.02 4.50
C SER A 6 -27.94 21.56 4.77
N ALA A 7 -28.95 20.68 4.70
CA ALA A 7 -28.88 19.21 4.79
C ALA A 7 -29.01 18.55 6.17
N ALA A 8 -29.59 19.22 7.16
CA ALA A 8 -30.63 18.53 7.92
C ALA A 8 -31.91 18.74 7.13
N THR A 9 -32.16 17.89 6.14
CA THR A 9 -33.50 17.74 5.57
C THR A 9 -34.39 17.51 6.78
N ALA A 10 -35.21 18.49 7.13
CA ALA A 10 -36.12 18.41 8.24
C ALA A 10 -37.00 17.19 7.95
N MET A 11 -36.74 16.11 8.69
CA MET A 11 -37.63 14.96 8.66
C MET A 11 -38.99 15.49 9.07
N GLY A 12 -39.97 15.35 8.17
CA GLY A 12 -41.33 15.81 8.41
C GLY A 12 -41.91 15.12 9.66
N PRO A 13 -42.89 15.72 10.33
CA PRO A 13 -43.50 15.20 11.55
C PRO A 13 -44.24 13.85 11.40
N THR A 14 -44.16 13.20 10.23
CA THR A 14 -44.71 11.86 9.95
C THR A 14 -43.63 10.81 9.70
N ASP A 15 -42.36 11.13 9.91
CA ASP A 15 -41.23 10.35 9.41
C ASP A 15 -40.88 9.17 10.31
N VAL A 16 -41.52 8.03 10.11
CA VAL A 16 -40.97 6.75 10.58
C VAL A 16 -39.56 6.53 10.00
N VAL A 17 -38.67 5.90 10.78
CA VAL A 17 -37.35 5.50 10.30
C VAL A 17 -37.51 4.70 9.02
N PRO A 18 -36.84 5.10 7.91
CA PRO A 18 -37.04 4.46 6.63
C PRO A 18 -36.65 2.98 6.72
N VAL A 19 -37.31 2.15 5.92
CA VAL A 19 -36.99 0.72 5.83
C VAL A 19 -35.52 0.52 5.47
N LEU A 20 -34.96 1.46 4.70
CA LEU A 20 -33.60 1.43 4.20
C LEU A 20 -32.97 2.82 4.27
N ILE A 21 -31.75 2.89 4.81
CA ILE A 21 -30.92 4.09 4.75
C ILE A 21 -30.17 4.08 3.43
N GLU A 22 -30.43 5.07 2.58
CA GLU A 22 -29.64 5.31 1.38
C GLU A 22 -28.24 5.81 1.78
N LEU A 23 -27.22 5.14 1.26
CA LEU A 23 -25.86 5.62 1.40
C LEU A 23 -25.58 6.71 0.37
N PRO A 24 -24.85 7.78 0.72
CA PRO A 24 -24.43 8.76 -0.26
C PRO A 24 -23.60 8.07 -1.33
N ASP A 25 -23.95 8.34 -2.58
CA ASP A 25 -23.17 7.89 -3.72
C ASP A 25 -21.71 8.35 -3.58
N PRO A 26 -20.72 7.47 -3.83
CA PRO A 26 -19.34 7.93 -3.89
C PRO A 26 -19.25 9.01 -4.99
N PRO A 27 -18.38 10.02 -4.84
CA PRO A 27 -18.17 11.00 -5.90
C PRO A 27 -17.75 10.28 -7.18
N ARG A 28 -18.68 10.20 -8.14
CA ARG A 28 -18.55 9.38 -9.34
C ARG A 28 -17.68 10.10 -10.35
N VAL A 29 -16.58 9.45 -10.75
CA VAL A 29 -15.88 9.83 -11.97
C VAL A 29 -16.50 9.04 -13.11
N ARG A 30 -17.23 9.70 -14.02
CA ARG A 30 -17.75 9.04 -15.23
C ARG A 30 -16.55 8.49 -16.01
N PRO A 31 -16.47 7.17 -16.28
CA PRO A 31 -15.34 6.61 -17.02
C PRO A 31 -15.30 7.24 -18.42
N ARG A 32 -14.20 7.91 -18.73
CA ARG A 32 -13.94 8.46 -20.06
C ARG A 32 -13.08 7.48 -20.82
N TRP A 33 -13.34 7.36 -22.11
CA TRP A 33 -12.46 6.61 -23.00
C TRP A 33 -11.13 7.36 -23.12
N VAL A 34 -10.04 6.74 -22.67
CA VAL A 34 -8.68 7.27 -22.80
C VAL A 34 -7.96 6.48 -23.91
N PRO A 35 -7.47 7.15 -24.97
CA PRO A 35 -6.60 6.52 -25.98
C PRO A 35 -5.31 5.99 -25.33
N LEU A 36 -4.71 4.93 -25.87
CA LEU A 36 -3.46 4.36 -25.35
C LEU A 36 -2.32 5.40 -25.32
N ILE A 37 -2.17 6.17 -26.40
CA ILE A 37 -1.13 7.19 -26.55
C ILE A 37 -1.23 8.32 -25.51
N VAL A 38 -2.44 8.63 -25.04
CA VAL A 38 -2.67 9.61 -23.97
C VAL A 38 -2.60 8.96 -22.59
N GLY A 39 -3.05 7.70 -22.50
CA GLY A 39 -3.11 6.94 -21.25
C GLY A 39 -1.74 6.69 -20.64
N LEU A 40 -0.74 6.37 -21.44
CA LEU A 40 0.64 6.13 -20.98
C LEU A 40 1.25 7.36 -20.29
N PRO A 41 1.50 8.48 -20.98
CA PRO A 41 2.07 9.67 -20.34
C PRO A 41 1.11 10.27 -19.31
N GLY A 42 -0.21 10.15 -19.53
CA GLY A 42 -1.21 10.61 -18.58
C GLY A 42 -1.19 9.87 -17.25
N LEU A 43 -0.90 8.57 -17.24
CA LEU A 43 -0.72 7.80 -16.01
C LEU A 43 0.53 8.23 -15.26
N TRP A 44 1.62 8.45 -15.99
CA TRP A 44 2.92 8.83 -15.43
C TRP A 44 2.90 10.24 -14.81
N LEU A 45 2.28 11.20 -15.49
CA LEU A 45 2.27 12.61 -15.10
C LEU A 45 1.08 12.97 -14.22
N LEU A 46 -0.09 12.39 -14.50
CA LEU A 46 -1.37 12.74 -13.86
C LEU A 46 -2.11 11.49 -13.35
N PRO A 47 -1.47 10.62 -12.54
CA PRO A 47 -2.02 9.33 -12.11
C PRO A 47 -3.38 9.45 -11.44
N ARG A 48 -3.59 10.49 -10.63
CA ARG A 48 -4.86 10.74 -9.93
C ARG A 48 -6.03 10.99 -10.88
N THR A 49 -5.77 11.60 -12.03
CA THR A 49 -6.81 11.96 -13.00
C THR A 49 -7.04 10.82 -13.97
N VAL A 50 -5.97 10.19 -14.48
CA VAL A 50 -6.04 9.21 -15.56
C VAL A 50 -6.20 7.77 -15.04
N GLY A 51 -5.51 7.41 -13.96
CA GLY A 51 -5.51 6.06 -13.39
C GLY A 51 -6.91 5.44 -13.17
N PRO A 52 -7.89 6.17 -12.60
CA PRO A 52 -9.25 5.66 -12.41
C PRO A 52 -9.94 5.29 -13.74
N HIS A 53 -9.75 6.09 -14.79
CA HIS A 53 -10.31 5.82 -16.11
C HIS A 53 -9.67 4.60 -16.78
N LEU A 54 -8.36 4.44 -16.62
CA LEU A 54 -7.63 3.26 -17.11
C LEU A 54 -8.07 1.98 -16.40
N ALA A 55 -8.27 2.05 -15.07
CA ALA A 55 -8.77 0.93 -14.28
C ALA A 55 -10.19 0.49 -14.65
N ALA A 56 -11.03 1.42 -15.11
CA ALA A 56 -12.39 1.15 -15.59
C ALA A 56 -12.44 0.69 -17.06
N GLY A 57 -11.35 0.81 -17.81
CA GLY A 57 -11.27 0.51 -19.24
C GLY A 57 -11.37 -1.00 -19.58
N PRO A 58 -11.46 -1.36 -20.86
CA PRO A 58 -11.50 -2.75 -21.31
C PRO A 58 -10.17 -3.48 -21.08
N TRP A 59 -10.22 -4.79 -20.85
CA TRP A 59 -9.03 -5.64 -20.62
C TRP A 59 -8.03 -5.60 -21.76
N GLY A 60 -8.49 -5.61 -23.02
CA GLY A 60 -7.61 -5.56 -24.18
C GLY A 60 -6.65 -4.36 -24.18
N LYS A 61 -7.10 -3.20 -23.67
CA LYS A 61 -6.23 -2.01 -23.55
C LYS A 61 -5.19 -2.16 -22.45
N ALA A 62 -5.55 -2.78 -21.32
CA ALA A 62 -4.61 -3.01 -20.22
C ALA A 62 -3.52 -4.03 -20.63
N LEU A 63 -3.91 -5.10 -21.33
CA LEU A 63 -2.98 -6.08 -21.89
C LEU A 63 -2.07 -5.46 -22.96
N LEU A 64 -2.64 -4.65 -23.86
CA LEU A 64 -1.85 -3.94 -24.86
C LEU A 64 -0.87 -2.95 -24.22
N ALA A 65 -1.29 -2.22 -23.18
CA ALA A 65 -0.41 -1.34 -22.42
C ALA A 65 0.72 -2.12 -21.74
N TRP A 66 0.44 -3.29 -21.16
CA TRP A 66 1.45 -4.16 -20.58
C TRP A 66 2.46 -4.65 -21.63
N LEU A 67 2.01 -5.10 -22.80
CA LEU A 67 2.89 -5.51 -23.91
C LEU A 67 3.77 -4.35 -24.39
N VAL A 68 3.18 -3.17 -24.59
CA VAL A 68 3.92 -1.94 -24.96
C VAL A 68 4.91 -1.55 -23.86
N GLY A 69 4.52 -1.68 -22.59
CA GLY A 69 5.37 -1.43 -21.45
C GLY A 69 6.56 -2.39 -21.39
N LEU A 70 6.36 -3.68 -21.64
CA LEU A 70 7.44 -4.67 -21.69
C LEU A 70 8.41 -4.41 -22.85
N ALA A 71 7.89 -4.17 -24.05
CA ALA A 71 8.71 -3.87 -25.22
C ALA A 71 9.50 -2.57 -25.02
N GLY A 72 8.82 -1.51 -24.58
CA GLY A 72 9.44 -0.21 -24.28
C GLY A 72 10.43 -0.29 -23.12
N GLY A 73 10.13 -1.07 -22.08
CA GLY A 73 10.99 -1.26 -20.92
C GLY A 73 12.29 -1.97 -21.28
N THR A 74 12.17 -3.04 -22.05
CA THR A 74 13.34 -3.77 -22.58
C THR A 74 14.21 -2.84 -23.41
N PHE A 75 13.59 -2.03 -24.29
CA PHE A 75 14.30 -1.01 -25.06
C PHE A 75 14.97 0.04 -24.16
N SER A 76 14.27 0.57 -23.16
CA SER A 76 14.83 1.55 -22.21
C SER A 76 16.00 0.99 -21.41
N VAL A 77 15.95 -0.27 -20.97
CA VAL A 77 17.05 -0.92 -20.26
C VAL A 77 18.24 -1.13 -21.20
N LEU A 78 18.02 -1.58 -22.44
CA LEU A 78 19.10 -1.71 -23.42
C LEU A 78 19.74 -0.36 -23.73
N LEU A 79 18.93 0.69 -23.89
CA LEU A 79 19.42 2.05 -24.08
C LEU A 79 20.25 2.50 -22.86
N ALA A 80 19.77 2.21 -21.65
CA ALA A 80 20.50 2.53 -20.43
C ALA A 80 21.88 1.87 -20.38
N VAL A 81 21.93 0.56 -20.63
CA VAL A 81 23.18 -0.21 -20.69
C VAL A 81 24.15 0.36 -21.74
N VAL A 82 23.63 0.82 -22.88
CA VAL A 82 24.45 1.39 -23.95
C VAL A 82 25.01 2.77 -23.60
N VAL A 83 24.23 3.58 -22.87
CA VAL A 83 24.68 4.90 -22.41
C VAL A 83 25.70 4.77 -21.28
N SER A 84 25.51 3.81 -20.37
CA SER A 84 26.43 3.55 -19.26
C SER A 84 27.69 2.76 -19.67
N ALA A 85 27.73 2.19 -20.88
CA ALA A 85 28.92 1.52 -21.40
C ALA A 85 30.04 2.54 -21.68
N ALA A 86 31.29 2.17 -21.36
CA ALA A 86 32.43 3.08 -21.46
C ALA A 86 32.56 3.69 -22.88
N PRO A 87 32.85 5.00 -23.01
CA PRO A 87 32.99 5.68 -24.30
C PRO A 87 33.99 5.00 -25.23
N GLU A 88 34.99 4.34 -24.68
CA GLU A 88 36.06 3.62 -25.39
C GLU A 88 35.54 2.41 -26.19
N GLU A 89 34.35 1.87 -25.89
CA GLU A 89 33.80 0.72 -26.61
C GLU A 89 33.23 1.07 -28.00
N PHE A 90 32.97 2.35 -28.29
CA PHE A 90 32.34 2.76 -29.55
C PHE A 90 33.13 3.87 -30.28
N PRO A 91 33.34 3.76 -31.60
CA PRO A 91 33.94 4.82 -32.40
C PRO A 91 33.22 6.18 -32.22
N GLU A 92 34.01 7.25 -32.09
CA GLU A 92 33.49 8.62 -32.07
C GLU A 92 32.62 8.88 -33.31
N GLY A 93 31.47 9.54 -33.11
CA GLY A 93 30.51 9.83 -34.17
C GLY A 93 29.53 8.70 -34.53
N MET A 94 29.64 7.50 -33.93
CA MET A 94 28.67 6.43 -34.19
C MET A 94 27.25 6.82 -33.70
N PRO A 95 26.20 6.72 -34.54
CA PRO A 95 24.82 7.03 -34.13
C PRO A 95 24.35 6.17 -32.96
N LEU A 96 23.62 6.78 -32.01
CA LEU A 96 23.11 6.11 -30.80
C LEU A 96 22.32 4.82 -31.11
N LEU A 97 21.44 4.86 -32.12
CA LEU A 97 20.66 3.68 -32.53
C LEU A 97 21.55 2.51 -32.99
N THR A 98 22.69 2.81 -33.63
CA THR A 98 23.67 1.81 -34.04
C THR A 98 24.39 1.22 -32.84
N ARG A 99 24.77 2.03 -31.85
CA ARG A 99 25.36 1.54 -30.59
C ARG A 99 24.41 0.61 -29.85
N VAL A 100 23.12 0.98 -29.75
CA VAL A 100 22.08 0.13 -29.14
C VAL A 100 21.92 -1.20 -29.86
N ARG A 101 21.88 -1.17 -31.20
CA ARG A 101 21.81 -2.39 -32.01
C ARG A 101 23.03 -3.29 -31.84
N LEU A 102 24.24 -2.71 -31.82
CA LEU A 102 25.48 -3.45 -31.62
C LEU A 102 25.55 -4.09 -30.24
N GLN A 103 25.18 -3.38 -29.18
CA GLN A 103 25.19 -3.95 -27.84
C GLN A 103 24.12 -5.04 -27.67
N ALA A 104 22.93 -4.84 -28.22
CA ALA A 104 21.91 -5.89 -28.27
C ALA A 104 22.42 -7.12 -29.03
N ALA A 105 23.09 -6.94 -30.17
CA ALA A 105 23.70 -8.03 -30.91
C ALA A 105 24.83 -8.71 -30.12
N ARG A 106 25.66 -7.96 -29.40
CA ARG A 106 26.73 -8.49 -28.54
C ARG A 106 26.18 -9.38 -27.44
N VAL A 107 25.13 -8.93 -26.73
CA VAL A 107 24.45 -9.73 -25.71
C VAL A 107 23.89 -11.02 -26.31
N VAL A 108 23.21 -10.94 -27.46
CA VAL A 108 22.65 -12.12 -28.14
C VAL A 108 23.76 -13.09 -28.59
N LEU A 109 24.87 -12.58 -29.13
CA LEU A 109 26.00 -13.40 -29.61
C LEU A 109 26.80 -14.03 -28.47
N GLN A 110 27.06 -13.30 -27.39
CA GLN A 110 27.72 -13.83 -26.19
C GLN A 110 26.92 -14.99 -25.62
N GLU A 111 25.62 -14.80 -25.50
CA GLU A 111 24.71 -15.82 -25.01
C GLU A 111 24.62 -17.02 -25.96
N ALA A 112 24.49 -16.79 -27.28
CA ALA A 112 24.49 -17.86 -28.28
C ALA A 112 25.79 -18.68 -28.26
N ALA A 113 26.94 -18.04 -28.00
CA ALA A 113 28.24 -18.70 -27.90
C ALA A 113 28.35 -19.62 -26.68
N THR A 114 27.58 -19.40 -25.61
CA THR A 114 27.57 -20.30 -24.45
C THR A 114 26.84 -21.63 -24.71
N GLY A 115 26.11 -21.75 -25.83
CA GLY A 115 25.26 -22.92 -26.12
C GLY A 115 24.10 -23.11 -25.14
N SER A 116 23.88 -22.16 -24.23
CA SER A 116 22.85 -22.24 -23.20
C SER A 116 21.48 -21.87 -23.79
N PRO A 117 20.41 -22.65 -23.50
CA PRO A 117 19.05 -22.25 -23.83
C PRO A 117 18.50 -21.14 -22.91
N ALA A 118 19.26 -20.74 -21.87
CA ALA A 118 18.84 -19.72 -20.90
C ALA A 118 18.27 -18.43 -21.54
N PRO A 119 18.87 -17.84 -22.59
CA PRO A 119 18.37 -16.60 -23.22
C PRO A 119 16.99 -16.74 -23.84
N LEU A 120 16.71 -17.91 -24.43
CA LEU A 120 15.38 -18.22 -24.99
C LEU A 120 14.33 -18.35 -23.88
N LEU A 121 14.75 -18.75 -22.68
CA LEU A 121 13.89 -18.81 -21.49
C LEU A 121 13.78 -17.47 -20.76
N VAL A 122 14.70 -16.52 -20.98
CA VAL A 122 14.65 -15.18 -20.37
C VAL A 122 13.38 -14.44 -20.78
N ILE A 123 13.02 -14.43 -22.07
CA ILE A 123 11.83 -13.68 -22.53
C ILE A 123 10.53 -14.25 -21.93
N PRO A 124 10.23 -15.56 -22.05
CA PRO A 124 9.07 -16.16 -21.38
C PRO A 124 9.12 -16.00 -19.85
N GLY A 125 10.30 -16.12 -19.25
CA GLY A 125 10.52 -15.95 -17.81
C GLY A 125 10.22 -14.53 -17.35
N MET A 126 10.69 -13.51 -18.08
CA MET A 126 10.39 -12.09 -17.82
C MET A 126 8.91 -11.79 -18.02
N MET A 127 8.28 -12.33 -19.06
CA MET A 127 6.85 -12.18 -19.29
C MET A 127 6.04 -12.78 -18.14
N ALA A 128 6.30 -14.04 -17.78
CA ALA A 128 5.63 -14.73 -16.68
C ALA A 128 5.88 -14.03 -15.33
N GLY A 129 7.13 -13.67 -15.05
CA GLY A 129 7.52 -12.92 -13.86
C GLY A 129 6.80 -11.58 -13.75
N SER A 130 6.72 -10.83 -14.86
CA SER A 130 6.02 -9.54 -14.88
C SER A 130 4.51 -9.67 -14.64
N LEU A 131 3.88 -10.75 -15.13
CA LEU A 131 2.47 -11.05 -14.87
C LEU A 131 2.22 -11.43 -13.41
N ILE A 132 3.12 -12.24 -12.83
CA ILE A 132 3.08 -12.57 -11.39
C ILE A 132 3.20 -11.29 -10.57
N CYS A 133 4.17 -10.43 -10.89
CA CYS A 133 4.34 -9.12 -10.24
C CYS A 133 3.10 -8.24 -10.40
N ALA A 134 2.48 -8.20 -11.58
CA ALA A 134 1.24 -7.46 -11.81
C ALA A 134 0.08 -8.03 -10.99
N ALA A 135 -0.02 -9.36 -10.85
CA ALA A 135 -1.04 -10.00 -10.03
C ALA A 135 -0.84 -9.69 -8.53
N VAL A 136 0.40 -9.74 -8.04
CA VAL A 136 0.75 -9.35 -6.66
C VAL A 136 0.43 -7.87 -6.42
N LEU A 137 0.81 -7.00 -7.35
CA LEU A 137 0.49 -5.56 -7.28
C LEU A 137 -1.02 -5.32 -7.30
N ALA A 138 -1.77 -6.07 -8.11
CA ALA A 138 -3.23 -5.98 -8.14
C ALA A 138 -3.83 -6.32 -6.77
N LEU A 139 -3.37 -7.41 -6.13
CA LEU A 139 -3.80 -7.78 -4.79
C LEU A 139 -3.45 -6.70 -3.75
N ALA A 140 -2.27 -6.08 -3.85
CA ALA A 140 -1.87 -4.97 -3.00
C ALA A 140 -2.73 -3.71 -3.21
N LEU A 141 -3.24 -3.49 -4.42
CA LEU A 141 -4.09 -2.35 -4.78
C LEU A 141 -5.57 -2.54 -4.39
N VAL A 142 -6.05 -3.78 -4.22
CA VAL A 142 -7.44 -4.07 -3.88
C VAL A 142 -7.93 -3.28 -2.65
N PRO A 143 -7.24 -3.29 -1.50
CA PRO A 143 -7.66 -2.50 -0.34
C PRO A 143 -7.71 -1.00 -0.67
N TRP A 144 -6.78 -0.50 -1.47
CA TRP A 144 -6.71 0.91 -1.81
C TRP A 144 -7.89 1.37 -2.68
N MET A 145 -8.35 0.48 -3.56
CA MET A 145 -9.41 0.72 -4.55
C MET A 145 -10.81 0.29 -4.08
N ALA A 146 -10.94 -0.36 -2.92
CA ALA A 146 -12.22 -0.79 -2.38
C ALA A 146 -13.06 0.43 -1.95
N ALA A 147 -14.17 0.64 -2.65
CA ALA A 147 -15.12 1.73 -2.35
C ALA A 147 -16.51 1.21 -1.93
N GLY A 148 -16.68 -0.10 -1.83
CA GLY A 148 -17.98 -0.77 -1.61
C GLY A 148 -18.34 -1.78 -2.69
N ASP A 149 -17.50 -1.95 -3.71
CA ASP A 149 -17.75 -2.91 -4.78
C ASP A 149 -17.66 -4.38 -4.33
N SER A 150 -18.19 -5.27 -5.17
CA SER A 150 -17.89 -6.71 -5.05
C SER A 150 -16.40 -6.99 -5.26
N ALA A 151 -15.90 -8.02 -4.60
CA ALA A 151 -14.49 -8.42 -4.69
C ALA A 151 -14.00 -8.65 -6.13
N LYS A 152 -14.82 -9.33 -6.95
CA LYS A 152 -14.54 -9.56 -8.37
C LYS A 152 -14.37 -8.24 -9.14
N SER A 153 -15.23 -7.25 -8.87
CA SER A 153 -15.17 -5.93 -9.51
C SER A 153 -13.93 -5.15 -9.09
N VAL A 154 -13.62 -5.08 -7.79
CA VAL A 154 -12.40 -4.40 -7.29
C VAL A 154 -11.15 -5.06 -7.88
N TYR A 155 -11.05 -6.39 -7.80
CA TYR A 155 -9.89 -7.13 -8.28
C TYR A 155 -9.70 -6.95 -9.79
N GLY A 156 -10.76 -7.01 -10.58
CA GLY A 156 -10.68 -6.77 -12.03
C GLY A 156 -10.20 -5.36 -12.38
N ARG A 157 -10.57 -4.33 -11.61
CA ARG A 157 -10.04 -2.97 -11.80
C ARG A 157 -8.60 -2.84 -11.32
N ALA A 158 -8.26 -3.43 -10.17
CA ALA A 158 -6.91 -3.42 -9.62
C ALA A 158 -5.92 -4.13 -10.55
N SER A 159 -6.33 -5.25 -11.15
CA SER A 159 -5.53 -6.00 -12.13
C SER A 159 -5.27 -5.21 -13.39
N ARG A 160 -6.31 -4.58 -13.97
CA ARG A 160 -6.14 -3.68 -15.11
C ARG A 160 -5.20 -2.53 -14.78
N LEU A 161 -5.36 -1.91 -13.61
CA LEU A 161 -4.47 -0.83 -13.18
C LEU A 161 -3.03 -1.33 -12.96
N ALA A 162 -2.83 -2.50 -12.39
CA ALA A 162 -1.50 -3.09 -12.20
C ALA A 162 -0.80 -3.33 -13.55
N LEU A 163 -1.51 -3.84 -14.56
CA LEU A 163 -0.99 -3.97 -15.93
C LEU A 163 -0.63 -2.62 -16.56
N TRP A 164 -1.40 -1.57 -16.28
CA TRP A 164 -1.04 -0.22 -16.70
C TRP A 164 0.21 0.30 -15.96
N LEU A 165 0.34 -0.01 -14.67
CA LEU A 165 1.47 0.42 -13.85
C LEU A 165 2.78 -0.27 -14.23
N THR A 166 2.75 -1.45 -14.88
CA THR A 166 4.00 -2.06 -15.38
C THR A 166 4.67 -1.19 -16.44
N THR A 167 3.96 -0.27 -17.10
CA THR A 167 4.52 0.67 -18.07
C THR A 167 5.53 1.64 -17.45
N LEU A 168 5.59 1.75 -16.12
CA LEU A 168 6.63 2.49 -15.40
C LEU A 168 8.03 1.93 -15.65
N ILE A 169 8.17 0.68 -16.13
CA ILE A 169 9.45 0.12 -16.56
C ILE A 169 10.10 0.91 -17.72
N VAL A 170 9.32 1.72 -18.46
CA VAL A 170 9.83 2.55 -19.56
C VAL A 170 10.56 3.79 -19.03
N PRO A 171 9.93 4.70 -18.25
CA PRO A 171 10.61 5.89 -17.76
C PRO A 171 11.63 5.62 -16.65
N VAL A 172 11.47 4.55 -15.87
CA VAL A 172 12.33 4.28 -14.70
C VAL A 172 13.82 4.14 -15.08
N PRO A 173 14.23 3.30 -16.05
CA PRO A 173 15.62 3.19 -16.48
C PRO A 173 16.14 4.49 -17.13
N LEU A 174 15.28 5.19 -17.88
CA LEU A 174 15.68 6.45 -18.53
C LEU A 174 15.97 7.55 -17.51
N ILE A 175 15.17 7.62 -16.44
CA ILE A 175 15.44 8.53 -15.32
C ILE A 175 16.73 8.12 -14.61
N ALA A 176 16.97 6.81 -14.43
CA ALA A 176 18.20 6.34 -13.80
C ALA A 176 19.44 6.77 -14.58
N VAL A 177 19.44 6.57 -15.92
CA VAL A 177 20.52 7.01 -16.82
C VAL A 177 20.68 8.52 -16.81
N PHE A 178 19.57 9.26 -16.88
CA PHE A 178 19.61 10.71 -16.86
C PHE A 178 20.22 11.24 -15.56
N VAL A 179 19.84 10.65 -14.43
CA VAL A 179 20.44 10.97 -13.13
C VAL A 179 21.93 10.65 -13.19
N GLU A 180 22.29 9.42 -13.57
CA GLU A 180 23.67 8.93 -13.68
C GLU A 180 24.57 9.86 -14.51
N GLU A 181 24.12 10.28 -15.70
CA GLU A 181 24.88 11.15 -16.62
C GLU A 181 25.11 12.56 -16.04
N HIS A 182 24.17 13.08 -15.26
CA HIS A 182 24.26 14.43 -14.69
C HIS A 182 24.91 14.47 -13.31
N THR A 183 25.21 13.30 -12.74
CA THR A 183 25.83 13.13 -11.43
C THR A 183 27.27 12.66 -11.58
N ALA A 184 28.18 13.58 -11.92
CA ALA A 184 29.58 13.29 -12.27
C ALA A 184 30.44 12.71 -11.12
N THR A 185 29.87 12.48 -9.93
CA THR A 185 30.55 11.94 -8.75
C THR A 185 29.85 10.67 -8.24
N PHE A 186 30.30 9.53 -8.77
CA PHE A 186 29.46 8.36 -9.10
C PHE A 186 29.06 7.39 -7.97
N ASP A 187 29.51 7.55 -6.73
CA ASP A 187 29.12 6.64 -5.63
C ASP A 187 28.05 7.22 -4.69
N GLU A 188 27.81 8.54 -4.73
CA GLU A 188 26.94 9.21 -3.75
C GLU A 188 25.51 9.41 -4.26
N GLU A 189 25.36 9.66 -5.56
CA GLU A 189 24.10 10.15 -6.15
C GLU A 189 23.23 9.04 -6.75
N ALA A 190 23.81 7.87 -7.08
CA ALA A 190 23.08 6.71 -7.58
C ALA A 190 22.01 6.21 -6.59
N GLY A 191 22.33 6.22 -5.28
CA GLY A 191 21.39 5.85 -4.23
C GLY A 191 20.20 6.81 -4.13
N LEU A 192 20.45 8.13 -4.25
CA LEU A 192 19.41 9.15 -4.24
C LEU A 192 18.53 9.05 -5.49
N GLY A 193 19.13 8.81 -6.66
CA GLY A 193 18.43 8.54 -7.91
C GLY A 193 17.48 7.35 -7.79
N ALA A 194 17.96 6.21 -7.29
CA ALA A 194 17.13 5.03 -7.06
C ALA A 194 15.97 5.31 -6.10
N CYS A 195 16.22 6.05 -5.01
CA CYS A 195 15.18 6.47 -4.06
C CYS A 195 14.13 7.38 -4.71
N ALA A 196 14.56 8.34 -5.54
CA ALA A 196 13.67 9.26 -6.25
C ALA A 196 12.78 8.51 -7.25
N VAL A 197 13.38 7.60 -8.03
CA VAL A 197 12.68 6.73 -8.99
C VAL A 197 11.64 5.85 -8.29
N ALA A 198 12.00 5.22 -7.19
CA ALA A 198 11.07 4.38 -6.43
C ALA A 198 9.99 5.20 -5.72
N GLY A 199 10.33 6.38 -5.19
CA GLY A 199 9.38 7.33 -4.62
C GLY A 199 8.37 7.81 -5.66
N TYR A 200 8.84 8.09 -6.89
CA TYR A 200 7.99 8.42 -8.03
C TYR A 200 7.06 7.26 -8.41
N ALA A 201 7.59 6.04 -8.56
CA ALA A 201 6.79 4.86 -8.86
C ALA A 201 5.71 4.63 -7.79
N LEU A 202 6.07 4.70 -6.51
CA LEU A 202 5.13 4.59 -5.40
C LEU A 202 4.07 5.69 -5.44
N TRP A 203 4.46 6.94 -5.73
CA TRP A 203 3.52 8.05 -5.89
C TRP A 203 2.51 7.78 -7.01
N VAL A 204 2.96 7.29 -8.18
CA VAL A 204 2.07 6.91 -9.29
C VAL A 204 1.11 5.81 -8.84
N ILE A 205 1.61 4.73 -8.24
CA ILE A 205 0.81 3.59 -7.76
C ILE A 205 -0.28 4.07 -6.78
N LEU A 206 0.12 4.79 -5.74
CA LEU A 206 -0.80 5.26 -4.71
C LEU A 206 -1.82 6.26 -5.27
N ARG A 207 -1.42 7.18 -6.14
CA ARG A 207 -2.33 8.20 -6.68
C ARG A 207 -3.33 7.62 -7.68
N SER A 208 -2.95 6.59 -8.42
CA SER A 208 -3.78 6.00 -9.48
C SER A 208 -5.08 5.36 -8.97
N GLY A 209 -5.05 4.80 -7.75
CA GLY A 209 -6.22 4.16 -7.14
C GLY A 209 -7.08 5.06 -6.23
N LEU A 210 -6.78 6.36 -6.12
CA LEU A 210 -7.44 7.25 -5.13
C LEU A 210 -8.87 7.65 -5.46
N ARG A 211 -9.28 7.57 -6.74
CA ARG A 211 -10.65 7.94 -7.15
C ARG A 211 -11.40 6.72 -7.63
N TYR A 212 -12.67 6.70 -7.29
CA TYR A 212 -13.58 5.66 -7.72
C TYR A 212 -14.11 5.94 -9.13
N ALA A 213 -13.93 4.98 -10.04
CA ALA A 213 -14.40 5.04 -11.42
C ALA A 213 -15.22 3.80 -11.82
N GLY A 214 -15.67 3.00 -10.84
CA GLY A 214 -16.51 1.83 -11.06
C GLY A 214 -18.00 2.16 -11.11
N ARG A 215 -18.81 1.17 -11.51
CA ARG A 215 -20.26 1.22 -11.32
C ARG A 215 -20.58 0.82 -9.87
N PRO A 216 -21.36 1.60 -9.12
CA PRO A 216 -21.65 1.35 -7.70
C PRO A 216 -22.69 0.24 -7.52
N GLU A 217 -22.43 -0.94 -8.08
CA GLU A 217 -23.31 -2.11 -8.05
C GLU A 217 -22.95 -3.07 -6.90
N GLY A 218 -21.93 -2.73 -6.11
CA GLY A 218 -21.46 -3.56 -5.01
C GLY A 218 -22.28 -3.45 -3.72
N PRO A 219 -22.08 -4.40 -2.80
CA PRO A 219 -22.82 -4.50 -1.55
C PRO A 219 -22.63 -3.29 -0.64
N GLY A 220 -21.51 -2.57 -0.75
CA GLY A 220 -21.23 -1.38 0.03
C GLY A 220 -21.97 -0.12 -0.45
N PHE A 221 -22.64 -0.17 -1.60
CA PHE A 221 -23.50 0.88 -2.15
C PHE A 221 -24.99 0.56 -2.02
N GLY A 222 -25.34 -0.68 -1.68
CA GLY A 222 -26.71 -1.07 -1.46
C GLY A 222 -27.33 -0.33 -0.27
N PRO A 223 -28.65 -0.07 -0.30
CA PRO A 223 -29.36 0.43 0.85
C PRO A 223 -29.16 -0.48 2.06
N ILE A 224 -29.09 0.12 3.25
CA ILE A 224 -28.83 -0.61 4.49
C ILE A 224 -30.07 -0.60 5.39
N GLU A 225 -30.38 -1.75 5.96
CA GLU A 225 -31.38 -1.86 7.02
C GLU A 225 -30.87 -1.20 8.31
N PRO A 226 -31.55 -0.16 8.85
CA PRO A 226 -31.17 0.45 10.11
C PRO A 226 -31.32 -0.53 11.27
N ARG A 227 -30.24 -0.73 12.01
CA ARG A 227 -30.19 -1.56 13.22
C ARG A 227 -29.64 -0.79 14.41
N CYS A 228 -30.06 -1.18 15.61
CA CYS A 228 -29.52 -0.64 16.84
C CYS A 228 -28.07 -1.07 17.02
N GLU A 229 -27.17 -0.11 17.20
CA GLU A 229 -25.75 -0.38 17.43
C GLU A 229 -25.44 -1.12 18.73
N SER A 230 -26.35 -1.11 19.71
CA SER A 230 -26.14 -1.75 21.00
C SER A 230 -26.57 -3.22 21.02
N CYS A 231 -27.74 -3.54 20.45
CA CYS A 231 -28.34 -4.87 20.53
C CYS A 231 -28.61 -5.53 19.17
N GLY A 232 -28.46 -4.81 18.05
CA GLY A 232 -28.71 -5.33 16.71
C GLY A 232 -30.18 -5.34 16.26
N TYR A 233 -31.12 -4.88 17.11
CA TYR A 233 -32.55 -4.84 16.77
C TYR A 233 -32.83 -3.98 15.54
N ARG A 234 -33.73 -4.44 14.65
CA ARG A 234 -34.14 -3.72 13.44
C ARG A 234 -34.95 -2.48 13.79
N LEU A 235 -34.49 -1.30 13.40
CA LEU A 235 -35.14 -0.02 13.74
C LEU A 235 -36.11 0.51 12.67
N CYS A 236 -36.30 -0.22 11.56
CA CYS A 236 -37.23 0.16 10.50
C CYS A 236 -38.65 0.37 11.05
N GLY A 237 -39.31 1.45 10.64
CA GLY A 237 -40.70 1.72 11.01
C GLY A 237 -40.88 2.27 12.43
N LEU A 238 -39.84 2.31 13.26
CA LEU A 238 -39.91 3.01 14.54
C LEU A 238 -39.92 4.52 14.33
N PRO A 239 -40.57 5.30 15.20
CA PRO A 239 -40.48 6.75 15.15
C PRO A 239 -39.02 7.20 15.47
N PRO A 240 -38.53 8.30 14.88
CA PRO A 240 -37.12 8.71 14.93
C PRO A 240 -36.71 9.22 16.31
N ASP A 241 -37.68 9.71 17.09
CA ASP A 241 -37.62 10.04 18.51
C ASP A 241 -37.96 8.85 19.43
N GLY A 242 -38.33 7.70 18.84
CA GLY A 242 -38.64 6.46 19.52
C GLY A 242 -37.45 5.83 20.23
N ARG A 243 -37.71 4.70 20.89
CA ARG A 243 -36.72 3.88 21.59
C ARG A 243 -36.62 2.50 20.97
N CYS A 244 -35.43 1.92 21.02
CA CYS A 244 -35.22 0.53 20.66
C CYS A 244 -35.99 -0.38 21.65
N PRO A 245 -36.85 -1.29 21.16
CA PRO A 245 -37.64 -2.18 22.02
C PRO A 245 -36.79 -3.10 22.91
N GLU A 246 -35.61 -3.50 22.46
CA GLU A 246 -34.74 -4.44 23.18
C GLU A 246 -33.92 -3.77 24.28
N CYS A 247 -33.29 -2.62 23.99
CA CYS A 247 -32.33 -2.01 24.91
C CYS A 247 -32.77 -0.64 25.47
N GLY A 248 -33.92 -0.11 25.04
CA GLY A 248 -34.47 1.16 25.52
C GLY A 248 -33.72 2.42 25.09
N LEU A 249 -32.60 2.30 24.36
CA LEU A 249 -31.85 3.43 23.80
C LEU A 249 -32.69 4.17 22.75
N SER A 250 -32.55 5.50 22.67
CA SER A 250 -33.24 6.25 21.60
C SER A 250 -32.77 5.81 20.22
N VAL A 251 -33.66 5.89 19.22
CA VAL A 251 -33.34 5.61 17.82
C VAL A 251 -32.20 6.50 17.34
N GLY A 252 -32.22 7.80 17.67
CA GLY A 252 -31.12 8.72 17.36
C GLY A 252 -29.76 8.30 17.95
N HIS A 253 -29.72 7.78 19.18
CA HIS A 253 -28.48 7.23 19.76
C HIS A 253 -28.07 5.93 19.07
N SER A 254 -29.05 5.11 18.70
CA SER A 254 -28.86 3.82 18.05
C SER A 254 -28.40 3.93 16.60
N LEU A 255 -28.61 5.07 15.93
CA LEU A 255 -28.22 5.35 14.55
C LEU A 255 -26.98 6.25 14.42
N ARG A 256 -26.23 6.49 15.50
CA ARG A 256 -25.17 7.51 15.57
C ARG A 256 -24.00 7.29 14.59
N ARG A 257 -23.75 6.06 14.15
CA ARG A 257 -22.75 5.70 13.12
C ARG A 257 -23.28 5.92 11.71
N TYR A 258 -24.58 5.90 11.51
CA TYR A 258 -25.23 6.19 10.22
C TYR A 258 -25.38 7.69 9.98
N ALA A 259 -25.39 8.50 11.05
CA ALA A 259 -25.43 9.95 10.94
C ALA A 259 -24.22 10.48 10.14
N ALA A 260 -24.52 11.27 9.11
CA ALA A 260 -23.52 11.94 8.27
C ALA A 260 -22.47 12.67 9.13
N PRO A 261 -21.20 12.73 8.69
CA PRO A 261 -20.19 13.47 9.42
C PRO A 261 -20.59 14.94 9.49
N THR A 262 -20.70 15.48 10.71
CA THR A 262 -20.74 16.94 10.88
C THR A 262 -19.45 17.53 10.31
N PRO A 263 -19.50 18.66 9.58
CA PRO A 263 -18.31 19.32 9.06
C PRO A 263 -17.38 19.70 10.23
N ARG A 264 -16.30 18.94 10.39
CA ARG A 264 -15.36 19.08 11.52
C ARG A 264 -14.21 20.02 11.20
N THR A 265 -13.90 20.90 12.15
CA THR A 265 -12.80 21.87 12.10
C THR A 265 -11.42 21.20 11.86
N PRO A 266 -10.54 21.81 11.04
CA PRO A 266 -9.34 21.16 10.51
C PRO A 266 -8.17 21.01 11.51
N MET A 267 -7.96 21.95 12.42
CA MET A 267 -6.75 21.98 13.28
C MET A 267 -6.72 20.88 14.36
N LYS A 268 -7.89 20.38 14.79
CA LYS A 268 -7.99 19.25 15.73
C LYS A 268 -7.68 17.88 15.11
N ARG A 269 -7.31 17.81 13.81
CA ARG A 269 -7.16 16.52 13.08
C ARG A 269 -5.86 15.78 13.41
N ILE A 270 -4.71 16.45 13.39
CA ILE A 270 -3.41 15.77 13.55
C ILE A 270 -3.25 15.23 14.98
N VAL A 271 -3.46 16.07 16.00
CA VAL A 271 -3.39 15.67 17.42
C VAL A 271 -4.35 14.52 17.73
N ARG A 272 -5.56 14.54 17.17
CA ARG A 272 -6.52 13.45 17.35
C ARG A 272 -6.02 12.14 16.73
N ARG A 273 -5.36 12.17 15.57
CA ARG A 273 -4.76 10.96 14.97
C ARG A 273 -3.68 10.38 15.88
N PHE A 274 -2.78 11.21 16.40
CA PHE A 274 -1.76 10.74 17.34
C PHE A 274 -2.36 10.20 18.65
N ARG A 275 -3.47 10.75 19.14
CA ARG A 275 -4.21 10.18 20.29
C ARG A 275 -4.89 8.85 19.98
N LEU A 276 -5.25 8.60 18.73
CA LEU A 276 -5.88 7.35 18.31
C LEU A 276 -4.88 6.18 18.29
N ILE A 277 -3.60 6.43 17.99
CA ILE A 277 -2.55 5.40 17.96
C ILE A 277 -2.48 4.62 19.29
N PRO A 278 -2.25 5.24 20.46
CA PRO A 278 -2.19 4.51 21.73
C PRO A 278 -3.54 3.89 22.11
N GLN A 279 -4.66 4.49 21.71
CA GLN A 279 -5.99 3.91 21.93
C GLN A 279 -6.18 2.60 21.16
N VAL A 280 -5.81 2.56 19.87
CA VAL A 280 -5.87 1.35 19.03
C VAL A 280 -4.90 0.27 19.53
N ILE A 281 -3.72 0.66 20.00
CA ILE A 281 -2.72 -0.28 20.55
C ILE A 281 -3.20 -0.89 21.87
N ARG A 282 -3.73 -0.08 22.80
CA ARG A 282 -4.09 -0.54 24.15
C ARG A 282 -5.47 -1.18 24.23
N ARG A 283 -6.44 -0.62 23.52
CA ARG A 283 -7.87 -1.01 23.59
C ARG A 283 -8.46 -1.12 22.19
N PRO A 284 -8.00 -2.08 21.38
CA PRO A 284 -8.45 -2.23 19.99
C PRO A 284 -9.97 -2.37 19.91
N GLY A 285 -10.59 -3.19 20.78
CA GLY A 285 -12.03 -3.42 20.76
C GLY A 285 -12.86 -2.15 20.98
N GLU A 286 -12.50 -1.31 21.95
CA GLU A 286 -13.15 -0.02 22.19
C GLU A 286 -12.87 0.97 21.05
N ALA A 287 -11.65 0.98 20.51
CA ALA A 287 -11.32 1.84 19.39
C ALA A 287 -12.17 1.48 18.16
N PHE A 288 -12.20 0.21 17.74
CA PHE A 288 -12.96 -0.24 16.58
C PHE A 288 -14.47 -0.16 16.76
N SER A 289 -14.99 -0.34 17.97
CA SER A 289 -16.41 -0.13 18.23
C SER A 289 -16.84 1.33 18.05
N THR A 290 -15.94 2.30 18.19
CA THR A 290 -16.28 3.72 17.96
C THR A 290 -16.04 4.19 16.52
N LEU A 291 -15.42 3.37 15.66
CA LEU A 291 -15.09 3.75 14.29
C LEU A 291 -16.30 3.72 13.36
N ARG A 292 -16.39 4.74 12.50
CA ARG A 292 -17.41 4.85 11.44
C ARG A 292 -16.92 4.15 10.17
N VAL A 293 -17.17 2.85 10.10
CA VAL A 293 -16.59 2.00 9.06
C VAL A 293 -17.27 2.11 7.70
N ARG A 294 -18.42 2.78 7.58
CA ARG A 294 -19.10 2.91 6.27
C ARG A 294 -18.75 4.16 5.48
N PHE A 295 -18.32 5.24 6.15
CA PHE A 295 -18.19 6.56 5.52
C PHE A 295 -16.74 7.04 5.37
N ASP A 296 -15.82 6.53 6.19
CA ASP A 296 -14.53 7.18 6.41
C ASP A 296 -13.32 6.43 5.80
N ALA A 297 -13.49 5.71 4.69
CA ALA A 297 -12.37 5.02 4.01
C ALA A 297 -11.22 5.99 3.66
N ALA A 298 -11.55 7.23 3.28
CA ALA A 298 -10.55 8.27 3.05
C ALA A 298 -9.80 8.68 4.32
N GLU A 299 -10.47 8.73 5.47
CA GLU A 299 -9.82 9.06 6.75
C GLU A 299 -8.99 7.89 7.27
N ALA A 300 -9.44 6.64 7.08
CA ALA A 300 -8.64 5.45 7.36
C ALA A 300 -7.34 5.43 6.54
N ARG A 301 -7.40 5.78 5.24
CA ARG A 301 -6.20 5.93 4.39
C ARG A 301 -5.27 7.06 4.86
N ARG A 302 -5.82 8.19 5.29
CA ARG A 302 -5.00 9.29 5.85
C ARG A 302 -4.37 8.90 7.18
N PHE A 303 -5.12 8.23 8.05
CA PHE A 303 -4.62 7.70 9.31
C PHE A 303 -3.47 6.72 9.06
N TRP A 304 -3.68 5.76 8.14
CA TRP A 304 -2.67 4.84 7.66
C TRP A 304 -1.42 5.55 7.16
N LEU A 305 -1.54 6.50 6.24
CA LEU A 305 -0.41 7.26 5.71
C LEU A 305 0.31 8.07 6.81
N THR A 306 -0.43 8.70 7.72
CA THR A 306 0.16 9.45 8.85
C THR A 306 0.95 8.52 9.76
N ASN A 307 0.37 7.36 10.08
CA ASN A 307 0.99 6.36 10.93
C ASN A 307 2.26 5.81 10.29
N TRP A 308 2.22 5.56 8.98
CA TRP A 308 3.35 5.09 8.20
C TRP A 308 4.48 6.12 8.12
N LEU A 309 4.17 7.39 7.83
CA LEU A 309 5.16 8.46 7.83
C LEU A 309 5.83 8.62 9.20
N GLY A 310 5.05 8.48 10.29
CA GLY A 310 5.59 8.50 11.65
C GLY A 310 6.53 7.32 11.93
N LEU A 311 6.16 6.12 11.49
CA LEU A 311 6.96 4.91 11.64
C LEU A 311 8.28 5.03 10.86
N ALA A 312 8.20 5.42 9.58
CA ALA A 312 9.35 5.67 8.73
C ALA A 312 10.30 6.70 9.37
N ALA A 313 9.78 7.83 9.86
CA ALA A 313 10.58 8.85 10.52
C ALA A 313 11.32 8.30 11.75
N VAL A 314 10.67 7.51 12.59
CA VAL A 314 11.31 6.90 13.77
C VAL A 314 12.41 5.92 13.36
N VAL A 315 12.15 5.06 12.37
CA VAL A 315 13.18 4.12 11.90
C VAL A 315 14.38 4.86 11.30
N THR A 316 14.14 5.87 10.46
CA THR A 316 15.19 6.74 9.92
C THR A 316 16.01 7.38 11.03
N LEU A 317 15.38 7.92 12.07
CA LEU A 317 16.08 8.54 13.20
C LEU A 317 16.92 7.53 13.99
N LEU A 318 16.43 6.30 14.17
CA LEU A 318 17.18 5.24 14.86
C LEU A 318 18.43 4.84 14.06
N ILE A 319 18.30 4.69 12.74
CA ILE A 319 19.45 4.39 11.87
C ILE A 319 20.41 5.59 11.81
N ALA A 320 19.88 6.81 11.77
CA ALA A 320 20.71 8.01 11.83
C ALA A 320 21.53 8.11 13.12
N GLY A 321 20.93 7.76 14.25
CA GLY A 321 21.64 7.64 15.52
C GLY A 321 22.75 6.58 15.47
N ASP A 322 22.44 5.40 14.92
CA ASP A 322 23.41 4.30 14.76
C ASP A 322 24.64 4.73 13.94
N VAL A 323 24.39 5.27 12.75
CA VAL A 323 25.43 5.69 11.81
C VAL A 323 26.26 6.86 12.38
N ALA A 324 25.61 7.81 13.08
CA ALA A 324 26.32 8.91 13.74
C ALA A 324 27.27 8.42 14.85
N ILE A 325 26.90 7.35 15.57
CA ILE A 325 27.76 6.73 16.59
C ILE A 325 28.93 6.00 15.93
N ASN A 326 28.71 5.31 14.81
CA ASN A 326 29.72 4.50 14.13
C ASN A 326 30.77 5.30 13.35
N ARG A 327 30.65 6.64 13.27
CA ARG A 327 31.59 7.54 12.58
C ARG A 327 32.01 7.05 11.20
N GLU A 328 31.06 6.50 10.43
CA GLU A 328 31.31 6.22 9.02
C GLU A 328 31.66 7.53 8.30
N SER A 329 32.59 7.47 7.34
CA SER A 329 33.04 8.64 6.59
C SER A 329 31.92 9.31 5.77
N HIS A 330 30.81 8.63 5.51
CA HIS A 330 29.67 9.13 4.73
C HIS A 330 28.32 8.79 5.38
N PRO A 331 28.01 9.35 6.56
CA PRO A 331 26.90 8.90 7.39
C PRO A 331 25.53 9.11 6.72
N TRP A 332 25.38 10.16 5.91
CA TRP A 332 24.10 10.49 5.30
C TRP A 332 23.64 9.45 4.25
N LYS A 333 24.54 8.70 3.61
CA LYS A 333 24.19 7.68 2.59
C LYS A 333 23.55 6.46 3.22
N SER A 334 24.22 5.89 4.23
CA SER A 334 23.72 4.76 5.01
C SER A 334 22.36 5.12 5.61
N ILE A 335 22.19 6.36 6.07
CA ILE A 335 20.91 6.88 6.57
C ILE A 335 19.83 6.94 5.48
N ALA A 336 20.14 7.49 4.30
CA ALA A 336 19.18 7.64 3.22
C ALA A 336 18.72 6.28 2.65
N LEU A 337 19.67 5.37 2.38
CA LEU A 337 19.38 4.02 1.89
C LEU A 337 18.58 3.23 2.93
N ALA A 338 18.99 3.28 4.19
CA ALA A 338 18.31 2.55 5.24
C ALA A 338 16.93 3.14 5.54
N ALA A 339 16.74 4.47 5.46
CA ALA A 339 15.43 5.11 5.51
C ALA A 339 14.53 4.60 4.37
N PHE A 340 15.06 4.54 3.15
CA PHE A 340 14.34 4.08 1.97
C PHE A 340 13.93 2.59 2.07
N PHE A 341 14.87 1.70 2.42
CA PHE A 341 14.56 0.28 2.60
C PHE A 341 13.62 0.03 3.79
N SER A 342 13.70 0.84 4.85
CA SER A 342 12.77 0.77 5.98
C SER A 342 11.35 1.15 5.55
N VAL A 343 11.22 2.25 4.81
CA VAL A 343 9.99 2.68 4.15
C VAL A 343 9.42 1.56 3.28
N LEU A 344 10.23 0.97 2.41
CA LEU A 344 9.81 -0.04 1.45
C LEU A 344 9.41 -1.35 2.13
N SER A 345 10.20 -1.83 3.10
CA SER A 345 9.92 -3.08 3.84
C SER A 345 8.65 -2.98 4.67
N ILE A 346 8.39 -1.83 5.32
CA ILE A 346 7.13 -1.60 6.03
C ILE A 346 5.94 -1.60 5.06
N LEU A 347 6.07 -0.96 3.89
CA LEU A 347 5.02 -0.99 2.86
C LEU A 347 4.78 -2.41 2.34
N ALA A 348 5.84 -3.16 2.08
CA ALA A 348 5.76 -4.53 1.61
C ALA A 348 5.09 -5.43 2.66
N ALA A 349 5.48 -5.31 3.94
CA ALA A 349 4.85 -6.03 5.05
C ALA A 349 3.36 -5.69 5.14
N GLN A 350 3.00 -4.41 5.07
CA GLN A 350 1.60 -4.00 5.10
C GLN A 350 0.80 -4.48 3.89
N ALA A 351 1.38 -4.40 2.69
CA ALA A 351 0.76 -4.92 1.48
C ALA A 351 0.53 -6.42 1.61
N ALA A 352 1.55 -7.19 2.02
CA ALA A 352 1.43 -8.62 2.28
C ALA A 352 0.33 -8.92 3.30
N MET A 353 0.28 -8.19 4.41
CA MET A 353 -0.77 -8.38 5.40
C MET A 353 -2.16 -8.00 4.88
N ALA A 354 -2.26 -6.94 4.08
CA ALA A 354 -3.53 -6.55 3.47
C ALA A 354 -4.02 -7.60 2.47
N ILE A 355 -3.10 -8.21 1.72
CA ILE A 355 -3.35 -9.36 0.84
C ILE A 355 -3.80 -10.55 1.68
N VAL A 356 -3.08 -10.93 2.74
CA VAL A 356 -3.44 -12.06 3.62
C VAL A 356 -4.81 -11.86 4.25
N CYS A 357 -5.10 -10.67 4.77
CA CYS A 357 -6.40 -10.37 5.37
C CYS A 357 -7.51 -10.40 4.31
N SER A 358 -7.28 -9.82 3.14
CA SER A 358 -8.27 -9.79 2.05
C SER A 358 -8.51 -11.19 1.48
N LEU A 359 -7.45 -11.99 1.31
CA LEU A 359 -7.57 -13.38 0.89
C LEU A 359 -8.31 -14.21 1.97
N GLY A 360 -7.98 -14.00 3.25
CA GLY A 360 -8.66 -14.66 4.36
C GLY A 360 -10.14 -14.31 4.45
N THR A 361 -10.54 -13.06 4.17
CA THR A 361 -11.95 -12.68 4.13
C THR A 361 -12.69 -13.26 2.93
N LEU A 362 -12.02 -13.31 1.76
CA LEU A 362 -12.54 -13.92 0.53
C LEU A 362 -12.73 -15.43 0.68
N LEU A 363 -11.70 -16.15 1.12
CA LEU A 363 -11.72 -17.61 1.28
C LEU A 363 -12.77 -18.06 2.29
N ARG A 364 -13.03 -17.27 3.33
CA ARG A 364 -14.06 -17.59 4.33
C ARG A 364 -15.48 -17.23 3.89
N GLY A 365 -15.65 -16.55 2.74
CA GLY A 365 -16.96 -16.05 2.29
C GLY A 365 -17.64 -15.09 3.28
N ARG A 366 -16.87 -14.48 4.20
CA ARG A 366 -17.44 -13.82 5.39
C ARG A 366 -17.84 -12.37 5.18
N THR A 367 -17.28 -11.69 4.19
CA THR A 367 -17.58 -10.28 3.91
C THR A 367 -17.68 -10.02 2.42
N SER A 368 -18.83 -9.52 1.97
CA SER A 368 -19.03 -9.07 0.60
C SER A 368 -18.45 -7.67 0.35
N ASP A 369 -18.30 -6.85 1.41
CA ASP A 369 -17.78 -5.48 1.33
C ASP A 369 -16.30 -5.38 1.75
N LEU A 370 -15.41 -5.24 0.76
CA LEU A 370 -13.97 -5.06 0.98
C LEU A 370 -13.60 -3.72 1.61
N ARG A 371 -14.49 -2.71 1.60
CA ARG A 371 -14.24 -1.40 2.26
C ARG A 371 -14.02 -1.57 3.76
N ILE A 372 -14.76 -2.49 4.38
CA ILE A 372 -14.61 -2.83 5.81
C ILE A 372 -13.18 -3.31 6.07
N SER A 373 -12.64 -4.11 5.15
CA SER A 373 -11.28 -4.62 5.22
C SER A 373 -10.24 -3.51 5.13
N THR A 374 -10.39 -2.62 4.17
CA THR A 374 -9.52 -1.45 4.03
C THR A 374 -9.51 -0.58 5.28
N ILE A 375 -10.67 -0.36 5.89
CA ILE A 375 -10.78 0.49 7.08
C ILE A 375 -10.18 -0.19 8.30
N ALA A 376 -10.48 -1.46 8.50
CA ALA A 376 -9.89 -2.27 9.58
C ALA A 376 -8.35 -2.27 9.46
N LEU A 377 -7.82 -2.49 8.26
CA LEU A 377 -6.37 -2.45 7.98
C LEU A 377 -5.78 -1.06 8.18
N GLY A 378 -6.46 -0.02 7.69
CA GLY A 378 -6.01 1.37 7.79
C GLY A 378 -5.81 1.78 9.25
N TYR A 379 -6.82 1.55 10.10
CA TYR A 379 -6.72 1.83 11.54
C TYR A 379 -5.85 0.81 12.28
N GLY A 380 -5.88 -0.46 11.89
CA GLY A 380 -5.05 -1.53 12.44
C GLY A 380 -3.55 -1.34 12.22
N SER A 381 -3.14 -0.48 11.27
CA SER A 381 -1.73 -0.15 11.05
C SER A 381 -1.03 0.45 12.28
N ALA A 382 -1.78 1.09 13.19
CA ALA A 382 -1.22 1.57 14.45
C ALA A 382 -0.65 0.44 15.33
N MET A 383 -1.12 -0.80 15.15
CA MET A 383 -0.60 -1.95 15.88
C MET A 383 0.76 -2.45 15.34
N LEU A 384 1.30 -1.84 14.28
CA LEU A 384 2.66 -2.15 13.80
C LEU A 384 3.74 -1.40 14.59
N TRP A 385 3.37 -0.39 15.38
CA TRP A 385 4.32 0.35 16.22
C TRP A 385 5.11 -0.57 17.16
N PRO A 386 4.50 -1.48 17.94
CA PRO A 386 5.25 -2.42 18.77
C PRO A 386 6.21 -3.31 17.96
N VAL A 387 5.80 -3.76 16.76
CA VAL A 387 6.65 -4.60 15.90
C VAL A 387 7.91 -3.84 15.52
N VAL A 388 7.77 -2.60 15.03
CA VAL A 388 8.91 -1.79 14.59
C VAL A 388 9.77 -1.32 15.77
N LEU A 389 9.16 -0.91 16.88
CA LEU A 389 9.88 -0.48 18.08
C LEU A 389 10.65 -1.61 18.76
N VAL A 390 10.31 -2.87 18.50
CA VAL A 390 11.11 -4.02 18.94
C VAL A 390 12.13 -4.40 17.87
N LEU A 391 11.71 -4.47 16.60
CA LEU A 391 12.53 -4.98 15.52
C LEU A 391 13.71 -4.07 15.20
N VAL A 392 13.49 -2.76 15.08
CA VAL A 392 14.55 -1.83 14.68
C VAL A 392 15.59 -1.70 15.78
N PRO A 393 15.24 -1.36 17.03
CA PRO A 393 16.23 -1.36 18.11
C PRO A 393 16.84 -2.73 18.37
N GLY A 394 16.10 -3.83 18.23
CA GLY A 394 16.65 -5.18 18.37
C GLY A 394 17.68 -5.52 17.29
N SER A 395 17.40 -5.15 16.03
CA SER A 395 18.32 -5.37 14.91
C SER A 395 19.53 -4.44 14.97
N LEU A 396 19.31 -3.16 15.33
CA LEU A 396 20.39 -2.23 15.60
C LEU A 396 21.21 -2.71 16.78
N LEU A 397 20.62 -3.18 17.87
CA LEU A 397 21.38 -3.76 18.98
C LEU A 397 22.21 -4.94 18.48
N VAL A 398 21.65 -5.89 17.74
CA VAL A 398 22.42 -7.03 17.18
C VAL A 398 23.56 -6.57 16.25
N GLY A 399 23.33 -5.57 15.40
CA GLY A 399 24.34 -5.06 14.47
C GLY A 399 25.41 -4.16 15.12
N HIS A 400 24.98 -3.26 16.00
CA HIS A 400 25.78 -2.29 16.76
C HIS A 400 26.49 -2.93 17.95
N LEU A 401 26.11 -4.15 18.33
CA LEU A 401 26.96 -5.08 19.07
C LEU A 401 28.16 -5.50 18.20
N HIS A 402 29.01 -4.51 17.88
CA HIS A 402 30.47 -4.57 18.01
C HIS A 402 30.95 -5.07 19.39
N PHE A 403 30.02 -5.50 20.26
CA PHE A 403 30.22 -6.55 21.25
C PHE A 403 30.80 -7.84 20.66
N SER A 404 30.76 -8.10 19.34
CA SER A 404 31.60 -9.14 18.73
C SER A 404 33.11 -8.90 18.93
N ARG A 405 33.54 -7.64 19.11
CA ARG A 405 34.93 -7.31 19.45
C ARG A 405 35.22 -7.43 20.95
N LEU A 406 34.21 -7.29 21.82
CA LEU A 406 34.31 -7.43 23.29
C LEU A 406 34.09 -8.88 23.76
N ILE A 407 33.10 -9.59 23.21
CA ILE A 407 32.94 -11.04 23.23
C ILE A 407 33.77 -11.68 22.11
N ARG A 408 35.06 -11.34 22.04
CA ARG A 408 35.99 -12.05 21.15
C ARG A 408 36.29 -13.48 21.64
N GLY A 409 35.74 -13.88 22.80
CA GLY A 409 35.59 -15.28 23.16
C GLY A 409 34.33 -15.84 22.51
N SER A 410 34.50 -16.75 21.56
CA SER A 410 33.44 -17.46 20.85
C SER A 410 32.54 -18.24 21.82
N TRP A 411 31.46 -17.61 22.31
CA TRP A 411 30.38 -18.35 22.95
C TRP A 411 29.56 -19.03 21.85
N GLU A 412 30.01 -20.21 21.49
CA GLU A 412 29.24 -21.17 20.71
C GLU A 412 28.43 -22.02 21.67
N VAL A 413 27.12 -22.05 21.48
CA VAL A 413 26.23 -22.94 22.22
C VAL A 413 25.79 -24.03 21.27
N ALA A 414 26.16 -25.27 21.55
CA ALA A 414 25.64 -26.42 20.83
C ALA A 414 24.20 -26.67 21.29
N LEU A 415 23.23 -26.48 20.37
CA LEU A 415 21.82 -26.78 20.59
C LEU A 415 21.35 -27.68 19.44
N LEU A 416 20.91 -28.90 19.75
CA LEU A 416 20.49 -29.90 18.75
C LEU A 416 21.59 -30.24 17.72
N ASP A 417 22.84 -30.43 18.17
CA ASP A 417 24.03 -30.70 17.33
C ASP A 417 24.36 -29.62 16.29
N ILE A 418 23.72 -28.45 16.37
CA ILE A 418 24.05 -27.27 15.58
C ILE A 418 24.81 -26.30 16.51
N SER A 419 26.00 -25.85 16.09
CA SER A 419 26.72 -24.78 16.78
C SER A 419 26.05 -23.44 16.46
N TRP A 420 25.44 -22.82 17.46
CA TRP A 420 24.83 -21.50 17.33
C TRP A 420 25.78 -20.44 17.86
N LYS A 421 26.04 -19.40 17.06
CA LYS A 421 26.71 -18.20 17.55
C LYS A 421 25.72 -17.38 18.37
N TYR A 422 26.21 -16.66 19.38
CA TYR A 422 25.40 -15.74 20.17
C TYR A 422 24.57 -14.76 19.30
N THR A 423 25.13 -14.29 18.18
CA THR A 423 24.44 -13.44 17.19
C THR A 423 23.20 -14.13 16.61
N ASP A 424 23.32 -15.41 16.30
CA ASP A 424 22.25 -16.22 15.70
C ASP A 424 21.12 -16.43 16.73
N ILE A 425 21.47 -16.64 18.00
CA ILE A 425 20.51 -16.77 19.11
C ILE A 425 19.76 -15.45 19.31
N CYS A 426 20.46 -14.32 19.35
CA CYS A 426 19.81 -13.01 19.47
C CYS A 426 18.90 -12.71 18.27
N GLN A 427 19.37 -12.97 17.06
CA GLN A 427 18.59 -12.78 15.84
C GLN A 427 17.36 -13.69 15.80
N ALA A 428 17.49 -14.95 16.20
CA ALA A 428 16.36 -15.88 16.38
C ALA A 428 15.37 -15.35 17.41
N GLY A 429 15.83 -14.82 18.53
CA GLY A 429 15.00 -14.16 19.54
C GLY A 429 14.19 -12.98 18.96
N VAL A 430 14.83 -12.11 18.18
CA VAL A 430 14.15 -11.00 17.49
C VAL A 430 13.08 -11.53 16.53
N TYR A 431 13.36 -12.57 15.75
CA TYR A 431 12.38 -13.17 14.84
C TYR A 431 11.21 -13.85 15.54
N ILE A 432 11.43 -14.51 16.68
CA ILE A 432 10.36 -15.11 17.49
C ILE A 432 9.44 -14.00 18.02
N VAL A 433 9.99 -12.93 18.59
CA VAL A 433 9.20 -11.80 19.11
C VAL A 433 8.44 -11.11 17.97
N MET A 434 9.09 -10.87 16.84
CA MET A 434 8.45 -10.32 15.64
C MET A 434 7.25 -11.17 15.20
N THR A 435 7.45 -12.48 15.08
CA THR A 435 6.40 -13.43 14.68
C THR A 435 5.24 -13.41 15.68
N GLY A 436 5.52 -13.42 16.99
CA GLY A 436 4.50 -13.29 18.03
C GLY A 436 3.69 -12.00 17.93
N LEU A 437 4.35 -10.87 17.66
CA LEU A 437 3.69 -9.58 17.47
C LEU A 437 2.84 -9.53 16.19
N LEU A 438 3.29 -10.14 15.09
CA LEU A 438 2.54 -10.27 13.84
C LEU A 438 1.29 -11.16 14.02
N VAL A 439 1.40 -12.27 14.77
CA VAL A 439 0.26 -13.13 15.12
C VAL A 439 -0.74 -12.38 16.01
N LEU A 440 -0.26 -11.65 17.01
CA LEU A 440 -1.11 -10.81 17.87
C LEU A 440 -1.84 -9.74 17.06
N TRP A 441 -1.12 -9.08 16.14
CA TRP A 441 -1.69 -8.11 15.21
C TRP A 441 -2.80 -8.74 14.36
N ALA A 442 -2.52 -9.90 13.73
CA ALA A 442 -3.49 -10.59 12.88
C ALA A 442 -4.75 -11.01 13.65
N ARG A 443 -4.59 -11.49 14.89
CA ARG A 443 -5.72 -11.82 15.78
C ARG A 443 -6.56 -10.59 16.12
N ARG A 444 -5.93 -9.45 16.39
CA ARG A 444 -6.63 -8.19 16.70
C ARG A 444 -7.36 -7.62 15.48
N VAL A 445 -6.76 -7.74 14.31
CA VAL A 445 -7.41 -7.36 13.05
C VAL A 445 -8.61 -8.27 12.78
N ASP A 446 -8.49 -9.59 12.98
CA ASP A 446 -9.62 -10.54 12.89
C ASP A 446 -10.73 -10.23 13.92
N GLN A 447 -10.37 -9.82 15.14
CA GLN A 447 -11.33 -9.36 16.14
C GLN A 447 -12.04 -8.07 15.69
N ALA A 448 -11.30 -7.11 15.12
CA ALA A 448 -11.87 -5.91 14.53
C ALA A 448 -12.85 -6.27 13.41
N TYR A 449 -12.48 -7.20 12.51
CA TYR A 449 -13.39 -7.71 11.48
C TYR A 449 -14.69 -8.27 12.04
N ARG A 450 -14.61 -9.08 13.10
CA ARG A 450 -15.79 -9.64 13.78
C ARG A 450 -16.69 -8.55 14.33
N GLN A 451 -16.12 -7.56 15.01
CA GLN A 451 -16.88 -6.43 15.54
C GLN A 451 -17.56 -5.62 14.43
N LEU A 452 -16.88 -5.42 13.30
CA LEU A 452 -17.43 -4.69 12.17
C LEU A 452 -18.50 -5.47 11.41
N ARG A 453 -18.44 -6.80 11.43
CA ARG A 453 -19.46 -7.66 10.81
C ARG A 453 -20.79 -7.56 11.53
N HIS A 454 -20.82 -7.59 12.86
CA HIS A 454 -22.06 -7.48 13.63
C HIS A 454 -22.74 -6.12 13.47
N THR A 455 -22.01 -5.11 13.03
CA THR A 455 -22.57 -3.79 12.71
C THR A 455 -23.05 -3.68 11.25
N GLY A 456 -22.78 -4.70 10.43
CA GLY A 456 -22.93 -4.64 8.98
C GLY A 456 -24.08 -5.46 8.39
N GLY A 457 -24.44 -6.59 9.01
CA GLY A 457 -25.63 -7.39 8.66
C GLY A 457 -26.83 -6.93 9.45
#